data_AF-A0A7C4C0R6-F1
#
_entry.id   AF-A0A7C4C0R6-F1
#
_cell.length_a   1.000
_cell.length_b   1.000
_cell.length_c   1.000
_cell.angle_alpha   90.00
_cell.angle_beta   90.00
_cell.angle_gamma   90.00
#
_symmetry.space_group_name_H-M   'P 1'
#
loop_
_entity.id
_entity.type
_entity.pdbx_description
1 polymer ?
#
loop_
_entity_poly.entity_id
_entity_poly.type
_entity_poly.pdbx_seq_one_letter_code
_entity_poly.pdbx_strand_id
1 'polypeptide(L)'
;MPGYLEGYGEGEERRSKMIRWTLAGVFGALIIGGLLYFFLRDIAEDRTARAFIAALQRKDYAGAYRMWGCTEANPCRDYRFERFLEDWGPQSPAADPSKIRLEHPQLSPGVIGWIRNVLRIQYSCPDGVIYHVHLGKGEPVLLYVFRKDKTIGFAPWPVCAPRFRM
;
A
#
# COMPACT_ATOMS: atom_id res chain seq x y z
N MET A 1 -20.62 38.09 54.36
CA MET A 1 -20.32 38.23 52.92
C MET A 1 -19.58 36.97 52.46
N PRO A 2 -20.29 35.88 52.12
CA PRO A 2 -19.66 34.61 51.74
C PRO A 2 -19.49 34.41 50.21
N GLY A 3 -20.07 35.29 49.38
CA GLY A 3 -20.16 35.08 47.92
C GLY A 3 -18.89 35.31 47.09
N TYR A 4 -17.74 35.67 47.70
CA TYR A 4 -16.51 35.90 46.94
C TYR A 4 -15.71 34.60 46.68
N LEU A 5 -15.94 33.54 47.46
CA LEU A 5 -15.24 32.25 47.31
C LEU A 5 -15.99 31.27 46.39
N GLU A 6 -17.29 31.45 46.19
CA GLU A 6 -18.14 30.55 45.38
C GLU A 6 -17.86 30.68 43.87
N GLY A 7 -17.38 31.84 43.40
CA GLY A 7 -17.03 32.07 41.99
C GLY A 7 -15.56 31.77 41.62
N TYR A 8 -14.67 31.58 42.61
CA TYR A 8 -13.22 31.49 42.39
C TYR A 8 -12.73 30.13 41.84
N GLY A 9 -13.61 29.12 41.74
CA GLY A 9 -13.30 27.80 41.16
C GLY A 9 -14.11 27.42 39.92
N GLU A 10 -15.33 27.95 39.76
CA GLU A 10 -16.23 27.58 38.65
C GLU A 10 -15.68 27.96 37.27
N GLY A 11 -14.99 29.10 37.16
CA GLY A 11 -14.37 29.55 35.91
C GLY A 11 -13.21 28.65 35.48
N GLU A 12 -12.37 28.21 36.42
CA GLU A 12 -11.24 27.32 36.16
C GLU A 12 -11.68 25.90 35.83
N GLU A 13 -12.76 25.43 36.46
CA GLU A 13 -13.37 24.14 36.10
C GLU A 13 -13.98 24.14 34.70
N ARG A 14 -14.70 25.20 34.30
CA ARG A 14 -15.25 25.30 32.95
C ARG A 14 -14.14 25.43 31.91
N ARG A 15 -13.12 26.24 32.19
CA ARG A 15 -11.97 26.44 31.29
C ARG A 15 -11.12 25.17 31.16
N SER A 16 -10.87 24.45 32.25
CA SER A 16 -10.12 23.18 32.21
C SER A 16 -10.88 22.08 31.49
N LYS A 17 -12.22 21.97 31.67
CA LYS A 17 -13.07 21.06 30.88
C LYS A 17 -13.00 21.42 29.40
N MET A 18 -13.12 22.69 29.04
CA MET A 18 -13.06 23.16 27.65
C MET A 18 -11.68 22.89 27.02
N ILE A 19 -10.58 23.22 27.72
CA ILE A 19 -9.22 22.92 27.28
C ILE A 19 -9.01 21.41 27.09
N ARG A 20 -9.51 20.57 28.01
CA ARG A 20 -9.43 19.11 27.89
C ARG A 20 -10.15 18.61 26.63
N TRP A 21 -11.37 19.08 26.37
CA TRP A 21 -12.10 18.71 25.16
C TRP A 21 -11.45 19.24 23.89
N THR A 22 -10.93 20.47 23.90
CA THR A 22 -10.18 21.03 22.77
C THR A 22 -8.91 20.22 22.50
N LEU A 23 -8.12 19.90 23.52
CA LEU A 23 -6.91 19.08 23.39
C LEU A 23 -7.25 17.66 22.90
N ALA A 24 -8.29 17.04 23.44
CA ALA A 24 -8.76 15.73 22.99
C ALA A 24 -9.22 15.77 21.52
N GLY A 25 -9.92 16.84 21.11
CA GLY A 25 -10.35 17.06 19.74
C GLY A 25 -9.17 17.23 18.77
N VAL A 26 -8.18 18.05 19.13
CA VAL A 26 -6.95 18.24 18.32
C VAL A 26 -6.17 16.94 18.21
N PHE A 27 -5.99 16.22 19.33
CA PHE A 27 -5.29 14.94 19.33
C PHE A 27 -6.02 13.90 18.46
N GLY A 28 -7.35 13.82 18.58
CA GLY A 28 -8.18 12.97 17.73
C GLY A 28 -8.06 13.33 16.24
N ALA A 29 -8.07 14.62 15.91
CA ALA A 29 -7.91 15.09 14.53
C ALA A 29 -6.52 14.75 13.96
N LEU A 30 -5.46 14.84 14.75
CA LEU A 30 -4.10 14.44 14.33
C LEU A 30 -4.01 12.94 14.06
N ILE A 31 -4.62 12.10 14.92
CA ILE A 31 -4.67 10.65 14.70
C ILE A 31 -5.45 10.33 13.42
N ILE A 32 -6.64 10.90 13.26
CA ILE A 32 -7.49 10.65 12.08
C ILE A 32 -6.79 11.15 10.80
N GLY A 33 -6.21 12.35 10.84
CA GLY A 33 -5.46 12.93 9.72
C GLY A 33 -4.25 12.07 9.33
N GLY A 34 -3.49 11.61 10.32
CA GLY A 34 -2.37 10.69 10.10
C GLY A 34 -2.81 9.38 9.47
N LEU A 35 -3.85 8.74 10.01
CA LEU A 35 -4.40 7.51 9.45
C LEU A 35 -4.88 7.71 8.01
N LEU A 36 -5.66 8.75 7.74
CA LEU A 36 -6.16 9.07 6.39
C LEU A 36 -5.00 9.30 5.42
N TYR A 37 -3.96 10.02 5.83
CA TYR A 37 -2.77 10.22 5.01
C TYR A 37 -2.10 8.90 4.63
N PHE A 38 -1.88 8.00 5.59
CA PHE A 38 -1.31 6.68 5.32
C PHE A 38 -2.18 5.85 4.36
N PHE A 39 -3.50 5.90 4.53
CA PHE A 39 -4.42 5.19 3.63
C PHE A 39 -4.45 5.76 2.23
N LEU A 40 -4.46 7.08 2.06
CA LEU A 40 -4.59 7.74 0.76
C LEU A 40 -3.29 7.73 -0.05
N ARG A 41 -2.14 7.65 0.63
CA ARG A 41 -0.81 7.80 0.01
C ARG A 41 -0.49 6.76 -1.05
N ASP A 42 -0.84 5.49 -0.82
CA ASP A 42 -0.43 4.37 -1.68
C ASP A 42 -1.61 3.78 -2.50
N ILE A 43 -2.73 4.51 -2.57
CA ILE A 43 -3.93 4.04 -3.29
C ILE A 43 -3.67 3.90 -4.79
N ALA A 44 -2.89 4.80 -5.39
CA ALA A 44 -2.64 4.77 -6.82
C ALA A 44 -1.81 3.54 -7.21
N GLU A 45 -0.79 3.22 -6.41
CA GLU A 45 0.07 2.06 -6.56
C GLU A 45 -0.72 0.77 -6.35
N ASP A 46 -1.56 0.71 -5.30
CA ASP A 46 -2.40 -0.46 -5.02
C ASP A 46 -3.44 -0.70 -6.11
N ARG A 47 -4.05 0.36 -6.65
CA ARG A 47 -4.94 0.26 -7.81
C ARG A 47 -4.24 -0.29 -9.04
N THR A 48 -2.99 0.13 -9.28
CA THR A 48 -2.21 -0.31 -10.44
C THR A 48 -1.81 -1.79 -10.33
N ALA A 49 -1.31 -2.20 -9.16
CA ALA A 49 -1.01 -3.60 -8.88
C ALA A 49 -2.26 -4.49 -9.01
N ARG A 50 -3.40 -4.07 -8.45
CA ARG A 50 -4.67 -4.81 -8.59
C ARG A 50 -5.16 -4.85 -10.04
N ALA A 51 -5.03 -3.75 -10.78
CA ALA A 51 -5.42 -3.69 -12.19
C ALA A 51 -4.59 -4.67 -13.04
N PHE A 52 -3.30 -4.81 -12.74
CA PHE A 52 -2.43 -5.78 -13.38
C PHE A 52 -2.86 -7.21 -13.11
N ILE A 53 -3.08 -7.58 -11.85
CA ILE A 53 -3.58 -8.92 -11.50
C ILE A 53 -4.96 -9.17 -12.15
N ALA A 54 -5.84 -8.17 -12.16
CA ALA A 54 -7.15 -8.28 -12.82
C ALA A 54 -7.05 -8.40 -14.36
N ALA A 55 -6.02 -7.83 -14.98
CA ALA A 55 -5.74 -8.00 -16.41
C ALA A 55 -5.25 -9.44 -16.70
N LEU A 56 -4.33 -9.96 -15.88
CA LEU A 56 -3.89 -11.36 -15.95
C LEU A 56 -5.06 -12.33 -15.75
N GLN A 57 -5.95 -12.05 -14.79
CA GLN A 57 -7.13 -12.85 -14.53
C GLN A 57 -8.09 -12.91 -15.72
N ARG A 58 -8.20 -11.81 -16.47
CA ARG A 58 -8.99 -11.70 -17.70
C ARG A 58 -8.24 -12.22 -18.94
N LYS A 59 -7.03 -12.75 -18.80
CA LYS A 59 -6.12 -13.17 -19.88
C LYS A 59 -5.79 -12.04 -20.87
N ASP A 60 -5.88 -10.78 -20.41
CA ASP A 60 -5.50 -9.61 -21.18
C ASP A 60 -4.00 -9.33 -21.01
N TYR A 61 -3.17 -10.15 -21.66
CA TYR A 61 -1.71 -10.05 -21.57
C TYR A 61 -1.16 -8.78 -22.22
N ALA A 62 -1.76 -8.33 -23.32
CA ALA A 62 -1.37 -7.08 -23.97
C ALA A 62 -1.69 -5.86 -23.08
N GLY A 63 -2.86 -5.84 -22.44
CA GLY A 63 -3.22 -4.82 -21.45
C GLY A 63 -2.30 -4.83 -20.23
N ALA A 64 -1.95 -6.02 -19.73
CA ALA A 64 -1.01 -6.17 -18.62
C ALA A 64 0.40 -5.70 -18.99
N TYR A 65 0.91 -6.02 -20.18
CA TYR A 65 2.22 -5.60 -20.67
C TYR A 65 2.32 -4.07 -20.81
N ARG A 66 1.24 -3.40 -21.21
CA ARG A 66 1.16 -1.92 -21.23
C ARG A 66 1.39 -1.28 -19.87
N MET A 67 1.03 -1.95 -18.77
CA MET A 67 1.27 -1.43 -17.42
C MET A 67 2.76 -1.45 -17.03
N TRP A 68 3.59 -2.20 -17.75
CA TRP A 68 5.04 -2.17 -17.60
C TRP A 68 5.68 -0.96 -18.32
N GLY A 69 4.86 -0.10 -18.95
CA GLY A 69 5.32 1.05 -19.73
C GLY A 69 5.76 0.68 -21.16
N CYS A 70 5.58 -0.58 -21.56
CA CYS A 70 5.98 -1.10 -22.86
C CYS A 70 4.79 -1.59 -23.67
N THR A 71 4.86 -1.46 -24.99
CA THR A 71 3.78 -1.86 -25.91
C THR A 71 4.34 -2.84 -26.94
N GLU A 72 3.48 -3.59 -27.64
CA GLU A 72 3.95 -4.44 -28.75
C GLU A 72 4.66 -3.62 -29.84
N ALA A 73 4.22 -2.38 -30.07
CA ALA A 73 4.83 -1.46 -31.03
C ALA A 73 6.14 -0.83 -30.53
N ASN A 74 6.32 -0.68 -29.22
CA ASN A 74 7.54 -0.16 -28.59
C ASN A 74 7.92 -1.06 -27.39
N PRO A 75 8.55 -2.22 -27.64
CA PRO A 75 8.87 -3.18 -26.60
C PRO A 75 10.02 -2.70 -25.71
N CYS A 76 9.97 -3.10 -24.44
CA CYS A 76 11.08 -2.90 -23.51
C CYS A 76 12.32 -3.65 -24.04
N ARG A 77 13.49 -2.99 -24.06
CA ARG A 77 14.74 -3.57 -24.58
C ARG A 77 15.05 -4.93 -23.96
N ASP A 78 14.96 -5.01 -22.63
CA ASP A 78 15.40 -6.17 -21.86
C ASP A 78 14.21 -7.05 -21.38
N TYR A 79 12.97 -6.66 -21.69
CA TYR A 79 11.76 -7.37 -21.26
C TYR A 79 10.66 -7.34 -22.33
N ARG A 80 10.90 -8.05 -23.44
CA ARG A 80 9.97 -8.12 -24.57
C ARG A 80 8.70 -8.92 -24.22
N PHE A 81 7.68 -8.81 -25.07
CA PHE A 81 6.39 -9.48 -24.86
C PHE A 81 6.51 -11.00 -24.77
N GLU A 82 7.45 -11.61 -25.49
CA GLU A 82 7.68 -13.05 -25.43
C GLU A 82 8.15 -13.50 -24.04
N ARG A 83 9.08 -12.76 -23.43
CA ARG A 83 9.54 -12.98 -22.04
C ARG A 83 8.41 -12.75 -21.03
N PHE A 84 7.58 -11.74 -21.28
CA PHE A 84 6.41 -11.50 -20.46
C PHE A 84 5.44 -12.71 -20.46
N LEU A 85 5.22 -13.34 -21.61
CA LEU A 85 4.41 -14.55 -21.70
C LEU A 85 5.06 -15.77 -21.05
N GLU A 86 6.38 -15.86 -20.99
CA GLU A 86 7.09 -16.91 -20.24
C GLU A 86 6.82 -16.81 -18.73
N ASP A 87 6.76 -15.59 -18.18
CA ASP A 87 6.54 -15.35 -16.75
C ASP A 87 5.05 -15.35 -16.35
N TRP A 88 4.19 -14.81 -17.20
CA TRP A 88 2.79 -14.52 -16.87
C TRP A 88 1.76 -15.18 -17.79
N GLY A 89 2.19 -15.81 -18.88
CA GLY A 89 1.31 -16.38 -19.90
C GLY A 89 0.69 -17.72 -19.50
N PRO A 90 -0.06 -18.37 -20.42
CA PRO A 90 -0.81 -19.60 -20.13
C PRO A 90 0.09 -20.83 -19.89
N GLN A 91 1.37 -20.76 -20.27
CA GLN A 91 2.37 -21.81 -20.06
C GLN A 91 3.30 -21.53 -18.87
N SER A 92 3.09 -20.41 -18.19
CA SER A 92 3.92 -19.96 -17.07
C SER A 92 3.48 -20.57 -15.74
N PRO A 93 4.24 -20.37 -14.63
CA PRO A 93 3.76 -20.69 -13.29
C PRO A 93 2.45 -19.95 -12.93
N ALA A 94 2.14 -18.85 -13.60
CA ALA A 94 0.91 -18.07 -13.50
C ALA A 94 -0.24 -18.61 -14.38
N ALA A 95 -0.14 -19.82 -14.94
CA ALA A 95 -1.11 -20.40 -15.87
C ALA A 95 -2.55 -20.46 -15.35
N ASP A 96 -2.74 -20.55 -14.03
CA ASP A 96 -4.06 -20.52 -13.40
C ASP A 96 -4.37 -19.09 -12.90
N PRO A 97 -5.07 -18.26 -13.69
CA PRO A 97 -5.40 -16.89 -13.31
C PRO A 97 -6.15 -16.80 -11.98
N SER A 98 -6.93 -17.81 -11.65
CA SER A 98 -7.76 -17.88 -10.44
C SER A 98 -6.92 -17.94 -9.16
N LYS A 99 -5.69 -18.45 -9.27
CA LYS A 99 -4.76 -18.59 -8.14
C LYS A 99 -3.87 -17.38 -7.93
N ILE A 100 -3.79 -16.48 -8.91
CA ILE A 100 -2.97 -15.28 -8.82
C ILE A 100 -3.59 -14.33 -7.79
N ARG A 101 -2.86 -14.08 -6.70
CA ARG A 101 -3.30 -13.20 -5.63
C ARG A 101 -2.15 -12.33 -5.12
N LEU A 102 -2.47 -11.07 -4.80
CA LEU A 102 -1.57 -10.23 -4.01
C LEU A 102 -1.57 -10.76 -2.57
N GLU A 103 -0.42 -11.28 -2.15
CA GLU A 103 -0.20 -11.64 -0.76
C GLU A 103 0.33 -10.44 0.00
N HIS A 104 -0.20 -10.26 1.19
CA HIS A 104 0.42 -9.40 2.16
C HIS A 104 1.59 -10.17 2.78
N PRO A 105 2.75 -9.54 2.99
CA PRO A 105 3.88 -10.22 3.63
C PRO A 105 3.40 -10.80 4.97
N GLN A 106 3.69 -12.09 5.21
CA GLN A 106 3.35 -12.73 6.49
C GLN A 106 3.98 -11.92 7.61
N LEU A 107 3.14 -11.20 8.33
CA LEU A 107 3.55 -10.40 9.46
C LEU A 107 3.74 -11.30 10.67
N SER A 108 4.76 -10.99 11.48
CA SER A 108 4.96 -11.63 12.77
C SER A 108 3.67 -11.53 13.60
N PRO A 109 3.26 -12.62 14.28
CA PRO A 109 2.08 -12.59 15.13
C PRO A 109 2.23 -11.51 16.22
N GLY A 110 1.17 -10.73 16.44
CA GLY A 110 1.15 -9.67 17.44
C GLY A 110 0.46 -8.39 16.96
N VAL A 111 0.41 -7.39 17.85
CA VAL A 111 -0.32 -6.13 17.63
C VAL A 111 0.23 -5.36 16.44
N ILE A 112 1.56 -5.30 16.26
CA ILE A 112 2.20 -4.63 15.11
C ILE A 112 1.80 -5.32 13.80
N GLY A 113 1.73 -6.65 13.83
CA GLY A 113 1.28 -7.47 12.71
C GLY A 113 -0.15 -7.16 12.30
N TRP A 114 -1.05 -7.12 13.30
CA TRP A 114 -2.46 -6.79 13.12
C TRP A 114 -2.66 -5.35 12.61
N ILE A 115 -1.98 -4.36 13.20
CA ILE A 115 -2.08 -2.95 12.78
C ILE A 115 -1.67 -2.81 11.31
N ARG A 116 -0.55 -3.39 10.89
CA ARG A 116 -0.13 -3.33 9.47
C ARG A 116 -1.11 -4.03 8.53
N ASN A 117 -1.72 -5.14 8.95
CA ASN A 117 -2.72 -5.83 8.16
C ASN A 117 -3.97 -4.96 7.97
N VAL A 118 -4.50 -4.39 9.08
CA VAL A 118 -5.66 -3.50 9.07
C VAL A 118 -5.39 -2.22 8.26
N LEU A 119 -4.21 -1.62 8.45
CA LEU A 119 -3.78 -0.41 7.74
C LEU A 119 -3.21 -0.68 6.34
N ARG A 120 -3.19 -1.94 5.88
CA ARG A 120 -2.61 -2.39 4.59
C ARG A 120 -1.22 -1.79 4.29
N ILE A 121 -0.35 -1.70 5.30
CA ILE A 121 0.96 -1.07 5.15
C ILE A 121 1.89 -1.97 4.35
N GLN A 122 2.25 -1.50 3.17
CA GLN A 122 3.11 -2.20 2.23
C GLN A 122 4.58 -1.83 2.40
N TYR A 123 5.46 -2.60 1.75
CA TYR A 123 6.87 -2.28 1.69
C TYR A 123 7.08 -1.08 0.77
N SER A 124 7.14 0.09 1.39
CA SER A 124 7.30 1.38 0.72
C SER A 124 8.78 1.72 0.58
N CYS A 125 9.25 1.79 -0.67
CA CYS A 125 10.55 2.34 -1.03
C CYS A 125 10.40 3.83 -1.41
N PRO A 126 11.52 4.60 -1.46
CA PRO A 126 11.50 5.98 -1.94
C PRO A 126 10.87 6.11 -3.34
N ASP A 127 11.19 5.18 -4.23
CA ASP A 127 10.84 5.26 -5.65
C ASP A 127 9.61 4.41 -6.05
N GLY A 128 9.06 3.62 -5.12
CA GLY A 128 8.03 2.63 -5.46
C GLY A 128 7.52 1.82 -4.27
N VAL A 129 6.62 0.89 -4.54
CA VAL A 129 6.02 -0.02 -3.55
C VAL A 129 6.18 -1.46 -4.02
N ILE A 130 6.56 -2.35 -3.12
CA ILE A 130 6.76 -3.79 -3.40
C ILE A 130 5.51 -4.57 -2.99
N TYR A 131 5.03 -5.40 -3.91
CA TYR A 131 3.93 -6.33 -3.75
C TYR A 131 4.43 -7.77 -3.90
N HIS A 132 3.97 -8.66 -3.04
CA HIS A 132 4.20 -10.10 -3.19
C HIS A 132 3.05 -10.69 -3.99
N VAL A 133 3.36 -11.31 -5.13
CA VAL A 133 2.36 -11.96 -5.99
C VAL A 133 2.52 -13.46 -5.86
N HIS A 134 1.50 -14.12 -5.33
CA HIS A 134 1.47 -15.58 -5.24
C HIS A 134 0.78 -16.16 -6.47
N LEU A 135 1.47 -17.07 -7.15
CA LEU A 135 1.00 -17.73 -8.38
C LEU A 135 0.32 -19.08 -8.12
N GLY A 136 0.22 -19.49 -6.85
CA GLY A 136 -0.39 -20.75 -6.42
C GLY A 136 0.56 -21.96 -6.41
N LYS A 137 1.75 -21.84 -7.03
CA LYS A 137 2.86 -22.80 -6.91
C LYS A 137 4.18 -22.02 -6.88
N GLY A 138 5.07 -22.36 -5.94
CA GLY A 138 6.41 -21.78 -5.83
C GLY A 138 6.50 -20.56 -4.91
N GLU A 139 7.65 -19.89 -4.97
CA GLU A 139 7.92 -18.66 -4.21
C GLU A 139 7.15 -17.46 -4.77
N PRO A 140 6.71 -16.52 -3.92
CA PRO A 140 6.01 -15.33 -4.37
C PRO A 140 6.94 -14.45 -5.22
N VAL A 141 6.42 -13.96 -6.35
CA VAL A 141 7.13 -13.02 -7.22
C VAL A 141 7.02 -11.61 -6.64
N LEU A 142 8.14 -10.91 -6.54
CA LEU A 142 8.20 -9.53 -6.04
C LEU A 142 7.94 -8.55 -7.19
N LEU A 143 6.75 -7.97 -7.19
CA LEU A 143 6.34 -6.94 -8.11
C LEU A 143 6.64 -5.55 -7.53
N TYR A 144 7.15 -4.64 -8.35
CA TYR A 144 7.45 -3.27 -7.98
C TYR A 144 6.60 -2.31 -8.79
N VAL A 145 5.92 -1.39 -8.10
CA VAL A 145 5.17 -0.32 -8.75
C VAL A 145 5.91 0.99 -8.53
N PHE A 146 6.38 1.63 -9.62
CA PHE A 146 7.11 2.88 -9.56
C PHE A 146 6.18 4.05 -9.20
N ARG A 147 6.60 4.94 -8.29
CA ARG A 147 5.77 6.09 -7.88
C ARG A 147 5.63 7.15 -8.96
N LYS A 148 6.66 7.35 -9.79
CA LYS A 148 6.75 8.47 -10.74
C LYS A 148 5.74 8.34 -11.88
N ASP A 149 5.70 7.16 -12.48
CA ASP A 149 5.03 6.83 -13.73
C ASP A 149 3.98 5.72 -13.56
N LYS A 150 3.87 5.14 -12.36
CA LYS A 150 2.97 4.02 -12.04
C LYS A 150 3.19 2.82 -12.97
N THR A 151 4.39 2.68 -13.50
CA THR A 151 4.77 1.49 -14.26
C THR A 151 5.07 0.34 -13.32
N ILE A 152 4.96 -0.85 -13.85
CA ILE A 152 5.20 -2.10 -13.14
C ILE A 152 6.53 -2.67 -13.60
N GLY A 153 7.31 -3.20 -12.67
CA GLY A 153 8.51 -3.96 -12.96
C GLY A 153 8.79 -5.00 -11.89
N PHE A 154 9.89 -5.72 -12.05
CA PHE A 154 10.41 -6.57 -10.98
C PHE A 154 11.07 -5.72 -9.89
N ALA A 155 11.00 -6.19 -8.64
CA ALA A 155 11.68 -5.53 -7.54
C ALA A 155 13.20 -5.46 -7.79
N PRO A 156 13.82 -4.27 -7.66
CA PRO A 156 15.25 -4.13 -7.84
C PRO A 156 16.01 -4.90 -6.75
N TRP A 157 17.17 -5.44 -7.11
CA TRP A 157 18.08 -6.07 -6.16
C TRP A 157 19.24 -5.12 -5.84
N PRO A 158 19.59 -4.86 -4.57
CA PRO A 158 18.98 -5.38 -3.34
C PRO A 158 17.59 -4.77 -3.07
N VAL A 159 16.69 -5.57 -2.52
CA VAL A 159 15.37 -5.12 -2.08
C VAL A 159 15.57 -4.03 -1.03
N CYS A 160 14.90 -2.89 -1.20
CA CYS A 160 15.04 -1.79 -0.26
C CYS A 160 14.64 -2.26 1.15
N ALA A 161 15.40 -1.84 2.18
CA ALA A 161 14.98 -2.08 3.55
C ALA A 161 13.64 -1.33 3.76
N PRO A 162 12.56 -2.02 4.18
CA PRO A 162 11.28 -1.38 4.43
C PRO A 162 11.46 -0.21 5.40
N ARG A 163 11.29 1.02 4.94
CA ARG A 163 11.31 2.18 5.83
C ARG A 163 9.87 2.59 6.11
N PHE A 164 9.50 2.57 7.39
CA PHE A 164 8.38 3.40 7.85
C PHE A 164 8.83 4.85 7.72
N ARG A 165 8.49 5.49 6.61
CA ARG A 165 8.66 6.94 6.48
C ARG A 165 7.50 7.57 7.26
N MET A 166 7.73 7.80 8.55
CA MET A 166 6.85 8.58 9.41
C MET A 166 6.73 10.00 8.88
#